data_AF-A0A383DVN6-F1
#
_entry.id   AF-A0A383DVN6-F1
#
_cell.length_a   1.000
_cell.length_b   1.000
_cell.length_c   1.000
_cell.angle_alpha   90.00
_cell.angle_beta   90.00
_cell.angle_gamma   90.00
#
_symmetry.space_group_name_H-M   'P 1'
#
loop_
_entity.id
_entity.type
_entity.pdbx_description
1 polymer ?
#
loop_
_entity_poly.entity_id
_entity_poly.type
_entity_poly.pdbx_seq_one_letter_code
_entity_poly.pdbx_strand_id
1 'polypeptide(L)'
;MVRVAAAGLMARKVRTLLIMLGPILGVAAIVAAIGINESSKGYLKAKLQELGTDLIVANAQDSIGGFGQNPRIPAEAVVRVSRLPDVTSVTGTLQIANIVTLPFEAAYDYYRAFPVPVIATGLNLPETMEVPLV
;
A
#
# COMPACT_ATOMS: atom_id res chain seq x y z
N MET A 1 33.07 15.02 -28.49
CA MET A 1 31.75 14.37 -28.70
C MET A 1 30.61 15.14 -28.05
N VAL A 2 30.64 15.43 -26.74
CA VAL A 2 29.56 16.16 -26.02
C VAL A 2 29.22 17.53 -26.63
N ARG A 3 30.24 18.30 -27.03
CA ARG A 3 30.04 19.63 -27.65
C ARG A 3 29.32 19.57 -29.01
N VAL A 4 29.52 18.50 -29.78
CA VAL A 4 28.85 18.28 -31.06
C VAL A 4 27.41 17.79 -30.83
N ALA A 5 27.19 16.94 -29.83
CA ALA A 5 25.85 16.50 -29.45
C ALA A 5 24.97 17.68 -28.97
N ALA A 6 25.51 18.56 -28.12
CA ALA A 6 24.82 19.75 -27.64
C ALA A 6 24.49 20.74 -28.79
N ALA A 7 25.43 20.94 -29.72
CA ALA A 7 25.21 21.78 -30.90
C ALA A 7 24.11 21.19 -31.82
N GLY A 8 24.10 19.87 -32.03
CA GLY A 8 23.06 19.19 -32.81
C GLY A 8 21.68 19.27 -32.16
N LEU A 9 21.62 19.24 -30.83
CA LEU A 9 20.39 19.39 -30.06
C LEU A 9 19.79 20.81 -30.20
N MET A 10 20.65 21.83 -30.15
CA MET A 10 20.30 23.25 -30.32
C MET A 10 19.91 23.60 -31.77
N ALA A 11 20.38 22.83 -32.77
CA ALA A 11 20.06 23.06 -34.18
C ALA A 11 18.61 22.73 -34.56
N ARG A 12 17.95 21.80 -33.85
CA ARG A 12 16.54 21.42 -34.09
C ARG A 12 15.72 21.40 -32.79
N LYS A 13 15.57 22.58 -32.18
CA LYS A 13 14.89 22.79 -30.89
C LYS A 13 13.50 22.14 -30.81
N VAL A 14 12.65 22.37 -31.82
CA VAL A 14 11.26 21.84 -31.83
C VAL A 14 11.23 20.31 -31.86
N ARG A 15 12.04 19.69 -32.72
CA ARG A 15 12.09 18.23 -32.85
C ARG A 15 12.64 17.57 -31.58
N THR A 16 13.70 18.15 -31.00
CA THR A 16 14.24 17.68 -29.73
C THR A 16 13.20 17.75 -28.62
N LEU A 17 12.49 18.88 -28.51
CA LEU A 17 11.51 19.10 -27.44
C LEU A 17 10.37 18.09 -27.55
N LEU A 18 9.84 17.86 -28.74
CA LEU A 18 8.78 16.86 -28.97
C LEU A 18 9.23 15.43 -28.66
N ILE A 19 10.48 15.07 -28.98
CA ILE A 19 11.03 13.73 -28.67
C ILE A 19 11.21 13.54 -27.16
N MET A 20 11.64 14.57 -26.43
CA MET A 20 11.81 14.49 -24.98
C MET A 20 10.49 14.51 -24.21
N LEU A 21 9.46 15.15 -24.77
CA LEU A 21 8.17 15.33 -24.09
C LEU A 21 7.49 14.00 -23.77
N GLY A 22 7.55 13.01 -24.66
CA GLY A 22 6.98 11.68 -24.43
C GLY A 22 7.58 10.96 -23.21
N PRO A 23 8.90 10.72 -23.17
CA PRO A 23 9.57 10.10 -22.03
C PRO A 23 9.39 10.88 -20.72
N ILE A 24 9.42 12.22 -20.77
CA ILE A 24 9.21 13.07 -19.59
C ILE A 24 7.82 12.83 -19.00
N LEU A 25 6.77 12.88 -19.83
CA LEU A 25 5.40 12.65 -19.36
C LEU A 25 5.20 11.20 -18.89
N GLY A 26 5.80 10.22 -19.59
CA GLY A 26 5.70 8.81 -19.23
C GLY A 26 6.26 8.53 -17.83
N VAL A 27 7.49 8.96 -17.56
CA VAL A 27 8.12 8.76 -16.24
C VAL A 27 7.42 9.60 -15.16
N ALA A 28 7.03 10.84 -15.48
CA ALA A 28 6.31 11.70 -14.53
C ALA A 28 4.99 11.08 -14.08
N ALA A 29 4.20 10.50 -14.99
CA ALA A 29 2.94 9.85 -14.66
C ALA A 29 3.12 8.63 -13.75
N ILE A 30 4.11 7.78 -14.04
CA ILE A 30 4.39 6.58 -13.24
C ILE A 30 4.86 6.98 -11.84
N VAL A 31 5.81 7.92 -11.74
CA VAL A 31 6.32 8.40 -10.44
C VAL A 31 5.23 9.10 -9.64
N ALA A 32 4.38 9.92 -10.28
CA ALA A 32 3.25 10.57 -9.59
C ALA A 32 2.24 9.55 -9.04
N ALA A 33 1.88 8.52 -9.82
CA ALA A 33 0.97 7.48 -9.37
C ALA A 33 1.54 6.68 -8.19
N ILE A 34 2.83 6.36 -8.21
CA ILE A 34 3.52 5.70 -7.09
C ILE A 34 3.57 6.63 -5.87
N GLY A 35 3.96 7.89 -6.07
CA GLY A 35 4.08 8.88 -5.00
C GLY A 35 2.76 9.17 -4.28
N ILE A 36 1.63 9.22 -5.01
CA ILE A 36 0.29 9.35 -4.42
C ILE A 36 -0.06 8.11 -3.56
N ASN A 37 0.22 6.91 -4.07
CA ASN A 37 -0.02 5.66 -3.34
C ASN A 37 0.87 5.51 -2.09
N GLU A 38 2.14 5.88 -2.17
CA GLU A 38 3.07 5.84 -1.03
C GLU A 38 2.79 6.93 -0.02
N SER A 39 2.46 8.15 -0.46
CA SER A 39 2.07 9.25 0.43
C SER A 39 0.83 8.90 1.28
N SER A 40 -0.16 8.22 0.69
CA SER A 40 -1.36 7.79 1.43
C SER A 40 -1.02 6.76 2.52
N LYS A 41 -0.12 5.81 2.24
CA LYS A 41 0.35 4.82 3.23
C LYS A 41 1.26 5.43 4.28
N GLY A 42 2.16 6.34 3.88
CA GLY A 42 3.11 7.02 4.75
C GLY A 42 2.45 8.02 5.69
N TYR A 43 1.46 8.77 5.20
CA TYR A 43 0.67 9.71 6.00
C TYR A 43 -0.20 8.98 7.03
N LEU A 44 -0.84 7.87 6.66
CA LEU A 44 -1.56 7.01 7.60
C LEU A 44 -0.61 6.41 8.64
N LYS A 45 0.56 5.90 8.23
CA LYS A 45 1.56 5.36 9.16
C LYS A 45 2.12 6.43 10.11
N ALA A 46 2.39 7.63 9.61
CA ALA A 46 2.86 8.75 10.43
C ALA A 46 1.78 9.24 11.41
N LYS A 47 0.51 9.29 10.98
CA LYS A 47 -0.61 9.66 11.86
C LYS A 47 -0.90 8.59 12.91
N LEU A 48 -0.73 7.30 12.57
CA LEU A 48 -0.80 6.19 13.51
C LEU A 48 0.39 6.19 14.48
N GLN A 49 1.59 6.56 14.03
CA GLN A 49 2.77 6.71 14.90
C GLN A 49 2.64 7.88 15.89
N GLU A 50 1.94 8.95 15.50
CA GLU A 50 1.62 10.08 16.37
C GLU A 50 0.59 9.71 17.44
N LEU A 51 -0.24 8.68 17.19
CA LEU A 51 -1.27 8.19 18.13
C LEU A 51 -0.84 6.95 18.93
N GLY A 52 0.13 6.18 18.45
CA GLY A 52 0.50 4.89 19.02
C GLY A 52 1.97 4.55 18.79
N THR A 53 2.86 5.11 19.60
CA THR A 53 4.26 4.67 19.69
C THR A 53 4.39 3.20 20.14
N ASP A 54 3.27 2.60 20.56
CA ASP A 54 3.14 1.22 21.05
C ASP A 54 2.51 0.26 20.01
N LEU A 55 2.21 0.71 18.78
CA LEU A 55 1.58 -0.15 17.76
C LEU A 55 2.63 -0.90 16.91
N ILE A 56 2.74 -2.22 17.15
CA ILE A 56 3.66 -3.11 16.44
C ILE A 56 2.87 -3.93 15.40
N VAL A 57 3.21 -3.79 14.11
CA VAL A 57 2.61 -4.58 13.01
C VAL A 57 3.57 -5.66 12.54
N ALA A 58 3.24 -6.93 12.78
CA ALA A 58 3.97 -8.08 12.26
C ALA A 58 3.34 -8.56 10.95
N ASN A 59 4.12 -8.56 9.86
CA ASN A 59 3.71 -9.10 8.57
C ASN A 59 4.49 -10.39 8.27
N ALA A 60 3.81 -11.38 7.71
CA ALA A 60 4.49 -12.54 7.15
C ALA A 60 5.17 -12.11 5.84
N GLN A 61 6.50 -12.05 5.86
CA GLN A 61 7.28 -11.70 4.67
C GLN A 61 7.42 -12.93 3.76
N ASP A 62 7.13 -12.76 2.47
CA ASP A 62 7.46 -13.76 1.45
C ASP A 62 8.96 -14.06 1.49
N SER A 63 9.28 -15.35 1.56
CA SER A 63 10.66 -15.82 1.52
C SER A 63 11.36 -15.24 0.28
N ILE A 64 12.52 -14.61 0.49
CA ILE A 64 13.38 -14.09 -0.60
C ILE A 64 13.63 -15.25 -1.58
N GLY A 65 12.97 -15.24 -2.73
CA GLY A 65 13.10 -16.30 -3.74
C GLY A 65 11.84 -16.67 -4.51
N GLY A 66 10.63 -16.22 -4.14
CA GLY A 66 9.43 -16.41 -4.98
C GLY A 66 8.98 -17.86 -5.19
N PHE A 67 9.59 -18.82 -4.50
CA PHE A 67 9.21 -20.23 -4.50
C PHE A 67 8.79 -20.62 -3.09
N GLY A 68 7.49 -20.53 -2.81
CA GLY A 68 6.92 -21.20 -1.64
C GLY A 68 5.96 -20.36 -0.85
N GLN A 69 4.68 -20.73 -1.02
CA GLN A 69 3.55 -20.63 -0.09
C GLN A 69 3.34 -19.27 0.57
N ASN A 70 2.23 -18.60 0.22
CA ASN A 70 1.67 -17.47 0.97
C ASN A 70 1.94 -17.63 2.47
N PRO A 71 2.97 -16.96 3.02
CA PRO A 71 3.36 -17.19 4.39
C PRO A 71 2.23 -16.59 5.21
N ARG A 72 1.61 -17.44 6.03
CA ARG A 72 0.54 -17.03 6.92
C ARG A 72 1.08 -17.08 8.33
N ILE A 73 0.84 -16.02 9.09
CA ILE A 73 1.03 -16.08 10.52
C ILE A 73 -0.04 -17.05 11.06
N PRO A 74 0.35 -18.08 11.83
CA PRO A 74 -0.61 -19.01 12.43
C PRO A 74 -1.54 -18.25 13.38
N ALA A 75 -2.82 -18.63 13.43
CA ALA A 75 -3.83 -17.94 14.26
C ALA A 75 -3.47 -17.98 15.76
N GLU A 76 -2.75 -19.02 16.17
CA GLU A 76 -2.23 -19.21 17.54
C GLU A 76 -1.14 -18.18 17.91
N ALA A 77 -0.56 -17.48 16.93
CA ALA A 77 0.39 -16.40 17.21
C ALA A 77 -0.27 -15.27 18.00
N VAL A 78 -1.54 -14.94 17.73
CA VAL A 78 -2.29 -13.91 18.47
C VAL A 78 -2.34 -14.25 19.97
N VAL A 79 -2.69 -15.50 20.29
CA VAL A 79 -2.79 -16.00 21.67
C VAL A 79 -1.43 -16.10 22.37
N ARG A 80 -0.34 -16.29 21.62
CA ARG A 80 1.01 -16.32 22.19
C ARG A 80 1.50 -14.91 22.50
N VAL A 81 1.26 -13.94 21.60
CA VAL A 81 1.67 -12.55 21.79
C VAL A 81 0.86 -11.90 22.91
N SER A 82 -0.42 -12.25 23.07
CA SER A 82 -1.26 -11.75 24.16
C SER A 82 -0.83 -12.20 25.57
N ARG A 83 0.15 -13.10 25.69
CA ARG A 83 0.71 -13.55 26.98
C ARG A 83 1.97 -12.79 27.39
N LEU A 84 2.49 -11.91 26.54
CA LEU A 84 3.66 -11.11 26.84
C LEU A 84 3.25 -9.98 27.80
N PRO A 85 4.02 -9.70 28.87
CA PRO A 85 3.60 -8.77 29.94
C PRO A 85 3.39 -7.33 29.47
N ASP A 86 4.07 -6.90 28.40
CA ASP A 86 4.02 -5.53 27.88
C ASP A 86 2.98 -5.31 26.78
N VAL A 87 2.09 -6.29 26.54
CA VAL A 87 1.12 -6.25 25.43
C VAL A 87 -0.29 -6.02 25.96
N THR A 88 -0.86 -4.84 25.66
CA THR A 88 -2.23 -4.47 26.08
C THR A 88 -3.31 -5.13 25.23
N SER A 89 -3.14 -5.15 23.90
CA SER A 89 -4.11 -5.76 22.97
C SER A 89 -3.42 -6.33 21.73
N VAL A 90 -3.97 -7.44 21.20
CA VAL A 90 -3.48 -8.10 19.98
C VAL A 90 -4.67 -8.51 19.13
N THR A 91 -4.59 -8.25 17.83
CA THR A 91 -5.59 -8.70 16.87
C THR A 91 -4.92 -9.23 15.61
N GLY A 92 -5.60 -10.15 14.94
CA GLY A 92 -5.16 -10.73 13.67
C GLY A 92 -5.95 -10.15 12.50
N THR A 93 -5.26 -9.84 11.42
CA THR A 93 -5.88 -9.42 10.15
C THR A 93 -5.44 -10.35 9.03
N LEU A 94 -6.37 -10.76 8.18
CA LEU A 94 -6.12 -11.58 7.00
C LEU A 94 -6.78 -10.94 5.78
N GLN A 95 -5.98 -10.56 4.80
CA GLN A 95 -6.51 -10.18 3.49
C GLN A 95 -6.93 -11.44 2.74
N ILE A 96 -8.21 -11.56 2.42
CA ILE A 96 -8.74 -12.66 1.64
C ILE A 96 -8.76 -12.23 0.17
N ALA A 97 -8.03 -12.98 -0.66
CA ALA A 97 -8.06 -12.79 -2.10
C ALA A 97 -9.25 -13.55 -2.72
N ASN A 98 -9.73 -13.07 -3.87
CA ASN A 98 -10.72 -13.74 -4.72
C ASN A 98 -12.14 -13.84 -4.13
N ILE A 99 -12.54 -12.89 -3.28
CA ILE A 99 -13.94 -12.71 -2.87
C ILE A 99 -14.56 -11.61 -3.73
N VAL A 100 -15.64 -11.95 -4.43
CA VAL A 100 -16.50 -10.98 -5.12
C VAL A 100 -17.60 -10.59 -4.15
N THR A 101 -17.49 -9.42 -3.53
CA THR A 101 -18.58 -8.85 -2.74
C THR A 101 -19.55 -8.14 -3.67
N LEU A 102 -20.85 -8.38 -3.51
CA LEU A 102 -21.87 -7.54 -4.13
C LEU A 102 -21.93 -6.22 -3.34
N PRO A 103 -21.62 -5.08 -3.96
CA PRO A 103 -21.75 -3.80 -3.29
C PRO A 103 -23.23 -3.53 -2.95
N PHE A 104 -23.47 -2.82 -1.85
CA PHE A 104 -24.81 -2.31 -1.53
C PHE A 104 -25.25 -1.30 -2.60
N GLU A 105 -26.56 -1.15 -2.81
CA GLU A 105 -27.20 -0.43 -3.92
C GLU A 105 -26.54 0.94 -4.23
N ALA A 106 -26.18 1.70 -3.19
CA ALA A 106 -25.62 3.04 -3.30
C ALA A 106 -24.12 3.12 -3.70
N ALA A 107 -23.43 1.99 -3.87
CA ALA A 107 -22.01 1.97 -4.21
C ALA A 107 -21.66 1.19 -5.49
N TYR A 108 -22.67 0.79 -6.27
CA TYR A 108 -22.48 0.04 -7.52
C TYR A 108 -21.56 0.73 -8.54
N ASP A 109 -21.68 2.06 -8.71
CA ASP A 109 -20.89 2.79 -9.73
C ASP A 109 -19.41 2.96 -9.33
N TYR A 110 -19.11 3.07 -8.04
CA TYR A 110 -17.74 3.26 -7.55
C TYR A 110 -16.92 1.96 -7.60
N TYR A 111 -17.56 0.81 -7.36
CA TYR A 111 -16.87 -0.48 -7.20
C TYR A 111 -16.73 -1.31 -8.49
N ARG A 112 -17.17 -0.79 -9.63
CA ARG A 112 -16.95 -1.42 -10.95
C ARG A 112 -15.53 -1.26 -11.49
N ALA A 113 -14.81 -0.21 -11.08
CA ALA A 113 -13.52 0.16 -11.65
C ALA A 113 -12.31 -0.46 -10.93
N PHE A 114 -12.44 -0.78 -9.63
CA PHE A 114 -11.34 -1.27 -8.81
C PHE A 114 -11.81 -2.38 -7.86
N PRO A 115 -11.14 -3.54 -7.85
CA PRO A 115 -11.46 -4.59 -6.89
C PRO A 115 -11.15 -4.12 -5.47
N VAL A 116 -12.12 -4.21 -4.57
CA VAL A 116 -11.91 -3.91 -3.14
C VAL A 116 -11.33 -5.15 -2.47
N PRO A 117 -10.17 -5.06 -1.82
CA PRO A 117 -9.64 -6.17 -1.03
C PRO A 117 -10.55 -6.41 0.18
N VAL A 118 -11.03 -7.64 0.35
CA VAL A 118 -11.76 -8.05 1.55
C VAL A 118 -10.74 -8.39 2.63
N ILE A 119 -10.77 -7.65 3.73
CA ILE A 119 -9.92 -7.89 4.90
C ILE A 119 -10.80 -8.50 5.98
N ALA A 120 -10.47 -9.73 6.40
CA ALA A 120 -11.04 -10.35 7.58
C ALA A 120 -10.22 -9.93 8.81
N THR A 121 -10.90 -9.56 9.88
CA THR A 121 -10.28 -9.03 11.10
C THR A 121 -10.87 -9.73 12.32
N GLY A 122 -10.11 -9.80 13.41
CA GLY A 122 -10.65 -10.21 14.71
C GLY A 122 -11.68 -9.21 15.21
N LEU A 123 -12.66 -9.69 15.99
CA LEU A 123 -13.73 -8.85 16.58
C LEU A 123 -13.20 -7.73 17.48
N ASN A 124 -11.98 -7.88 17.99
CA ASN A 124 -11.30 -6.95 18.89
C ASN A 124 -10.41 -5.92 18.16
N LEU A 125 -10.41 -5.89 16.82
CA LEU A 125 -9.64 -4.89 16.06
C LEU A 125 -10.00 -3.44 16.43
N PRO A 126 -11.29 -3.06 16.60
CA PRO A 126 -11.65 -1.68 16.96
C PRO A 126 -11.09 -1.27 18.33
N GLU A 127 -11.17 -2.17 19.31
CA GLU A 127 -10.59 -1.97 20.65
C GLU A 127 -9.06 -1.86 20.58
N THR A 128 -8.42 -2.67 19.72
CA THR A 128 -6.96 -2.65 19.53
C THR A 128 -6.47 -1.37 18.84
N MET A 129 -7.29 -0.77 17.98
CA MET A 129 -6.95 0.48 17.30
C MET A 129 -7.49 1.72 18.03
N GLU A 130 -8.13 1.54 19.19
CA GLU A 130 -8.79 2.62 19.95
C GLU A 130 -9.76 3.47 19.11
N VAL A 131 -10.38 2.87 18.09
CA VAL A 131 -11.29 3.58 17.17
C VAL A 131 -12.72 3.45 17.67
N PRO A 132 -13.45 4.55 17.89
CA PRO A 132 -14.86 4.50 18.24
C PRO A 132 -15.67 3.93 17.06
N LEU A 133 -16.51 2.93 17.34
CA LEU A 133 -17.48 2.41 16.37
C LEU A 133 -18.58 3.46 16.17
N VAL A 134 -18.80 3.88 14.93
CA VAL A 134 -19.87 4.81 14.51
C VAL A 134 -20.90 4.06 13.67
#